data_AF-A0A2K6GQY5-F1
#
_entry.id   AF-A0A2K6GQY5-F1
#
_cell.length_a   1.000
_cell.length_b   1.000
_cell.length_c   1.000
_cell.angle_alpha   90.00
_cell.angle_beta   90.00
_cell.angle_gamma   90.00
#
_symmetry.space_group_name_H-M   'P 1'
#
loop_
_entity.id
_entity.type
_entity.pdbx_description
1 polymer ?
#
loop_
_entity_poly.entity_id
_entity_poly.type
_entity_poly.pdbx_seq_one_letter_code
_entity_poly.pdbx_strand_id
1 'polypeptide(L)'
;MGEQPIFSTRAHVFQIDPNTKKNWVPTSKHAVTVSYFYDSTRNVYRIISLDGSKAIINSTITPNMTFTKTSQKFGQWADSRANTVYGLGFSSEHHLSKVTELECVSSQANAVHTHKTELNQTIQELEETLKVKEEDREVEIRNKDLEGQLSDLEQRLEKSQNEQEAFRNNLKTLLEILDGKIFELTELRDNLAKLLECS
;
A
#
# COMPACT_ATOMS: atom_id res chain seq x y z
N MET A 1 -28.52 -5.50 -19.58
CA MET A 1 -27.89 -5.60 -20.91
C MET A 1 -26.80 -6.65 -20.79
N GLY A 2 -26.86 -7.73 -21.57
CA GLY A 2 -25.90 -8.84 -21.45
C GLY A 2 -24.51 -8.47 -21.97
N GLU A 3 -23.47 -9.05 -21.38
CA GLU A 3 -22.08 -8.91 -21.86
C GLU A 3 -22.01 -9.27 -23.36
N GLN A 4 -21.37 -8.42 -24.16
CA GLN A 4 -21.14 -8.69 -25.59
C GLN A 4 -19.89 -9.58 -25.75
N PRO A 5 -19.92 -10.58 -26.64
CA PRO A 5 -18.76 -11.41 -26.89
C PRO A 5 -17.67 -10.60 -27.62
N ILE A 6 -16.42 -10.77 -27.20
CA ILE A 6 -15.25 -10.18 -27.85
C ILE A 6 -15.02 -10.82 -29.22
N PHE A 7 -15.24 -12.13 -29.28
CA PHE A 7 -15.11 -12.92 -30.51
C PHE A 7 -16.12 -14.04 -30.48
N SER A 8 -16.66 -14.39 -31.66
CA SER A 8 -17.56 -15.52 -31.83
C SER A 8 -17.22 -16.28 -33.11
N THR A 9 -17.27 -17.60 -33.04
CA THR A 9 -17.03 -18.49 -34.18
C THR A 9 -17.99 -19.67 -34.14
N ARG A 10 -18.06 -20.45 -35.23
CA ARG A 10 -18.91 -21.64 -35.35
C ARG A 10 -18.05 -22.90 -35.39
N ALA A 11 -18.33 -23.85 -34.50
CA ALA A 11 -17.60 -25.10 -34.40
C ALA A 11 -18.48 -26.24 -33.88
N HIS A 12 -18.15 -27.49 -34.23
CA HIS A 12 -18.69 -28.67 -33.56
C HIS A 12 -17.94 -28.86 -32.24
N VAL A 13 -18.68 -29.07 -31.15
CA VAL A 13 -18.12 -29.20 -29.81
C VAL A 13 -18.02 -30.66 -29.42
N PHE A 14 -16.87 -31.04 -28.88
CA PHE A 14 -16.58 -32.37 -28.37
C PHE A 14 -16.04 -32.28 -26.94
N GLN A 15 -16.22 -33.35 -26.17
CA GLN A 15 -15.58 -33.53 -24.87
C GLN A 15 -14.97 -34.93 -24.80
N ILE A 16 -13.90 -35.10 -24.04
CA ILE A 16 -13.40 -36.44 -23.72
C ILE A 16 -14.41 -37.13 -22.78
N ASP A 17 -14.77 -38.37 -23.11
CA ASP A 17 -15.61 -39.22 -22.27
C ASP A 17 -15.03 -39.31 -20.84
N PRO A 18 -15.81 -38.95 -19.81
CA PRO A 18 -15.34 -38.97 -18.43
C PRO A 18 -14.98 -40.37 -17.94
N ASN A 19 -15.55 -41.43 -18.52
CA ASN A 19 -15.30 -42.82 -18.11
C ASN A 19 -14.04 -43.39 -18.75
N THR A 20 -13.89 -43.22 -20.07
CA THR A 20 -12.76 -43.81 -20.81
C THR A 20 -11.53 -42.91 -20.86
N LYS A 21 -11.69 -41.59 -20.64
CA LYS A 21 -10.65 -40.55 -20.70
C LYS A 21 -9.80 -40.55 -21.99
N LYS A 22 -10.28 -41.22 -23.04
CA LYS A 22 -9.56 -41.42 -24.32
C LYS A 22 -10.41 -41.11 -25.55
N ASN A 23 -11.72 -41.28 -25.47
CA ASN A 23 -12.61 -41.14 -26.62
C ASN A 23 -13.26 -39.76 -26.65
N TRP A 24 -13.33 -39.17 -27.85
CA TRP A 24 -14.09 -37.95 -28.10
C TRP A 24 -15.58 -38.26 -28.24
N VAL A 25 -16.40 -37.54 -27.48
CA VAL A 25 -17.87 -37.62 -27.53
C VAL A 25 -18.42 -36.29 -28.03
N PRO A 26 -19.26 -36.28 -29.08
CA PRO A 26 -19.88 -35.06 -29.57
C PRO A 26 -20.82 -34.48 -28.51
N THR A 27 -20.63 -33.21 -28.17
CA THR A 27 -21.48 -32.46 -27.23
C THR A 27 -22.57 -31.70 -27.96
N SER A 28 -22.37 -31.37 -29.24
CA SER A 28 -23.37 -30.75 -30.10
C SER A 28 -23.60 -31.58 -31.38
N LYS A 29 -24.86 -31.69 -31.83
CA LYS A 29 -25.20 -32.40 -33.08
C LYS A 29 -24.82 -31.62 -34.34
N HIS A 30 -24.83 -30.29 -34.23
CA HIS A 30 -24.46 -29.38 -35.30
C HIS A 30 -23.36 -28.43 -34.82
N ALA A 31 -22.77 -27.67 -35.74
CA ALA A 31 -21.91 -26.56 -35.36
C ALA A 31 -22.72 -25.57 -34.51
N VAL A 32 -22.17 -25.16 -33.39
CA VAL A 32 -22.75 -24.19 -32.45
C VAL A 32 -21.88 -22.94 -32.40
N THR A 33 -22.42 -21.86 -31.86
CA THR A 33 -21.66 -20.65 -31.64
C THR A 33 -20.79 -20.81 -30.39
N VAL A 34 -19.49 -20.59 -30.55
CA VAL A 34 -18.50 -20.56 -29.47
C VAL A 34 -18.01 -19.12 -29.36
N SER A 35 -18.16 -18.55 -28.18
CA SER A 35 -17.93 -17.12 -27.94
C SER A 35 -16.96 -16.91 -26.79
N TYR A 36 -16.06 -15.95 -26.97
CA TYR A 36 -15.10 -15.51 -25.98
C TYR A 36 -15.63 -14.24 -25.31
N PHE A 37 -15.76 -14.27 -23.99
CA PHE A 37 -16.25 -13.17 -23.17
C PHE A 37 -15.14 -12.72 -22.21
N TYR A 38 -15.18 -11.44 -21.84
CA TYR A 38 -14.41 -10.93 -20.72
C TYR A 38 -15.36 -10.54 -19.60
N ASP A 39 -15.26 -11.26 -18.49
CA ASP A 39 -16.02 -11.01 -17.28
C ASP A 39 -15.26 -9.98 -16.45
N SER A 40 -15.69 -8.72 -16.54
CA SER A 40 -15.05 -7.60 -15.84
C SER A 40 -15.17 -7.69 -14.31
N THR A 41 -16.19 -8.39 -13.81
CA THR A 41 -16.42 -8.54 -12.36
C THR A 41 -15.39 -9.48 -11.76
N ARG A 42 -15.04 -10.54 -12.48
CA ARG A 42 -14.04 -11.53 -12.05
C ARG A 42 -12.67 -11.31 -12.67
N ASN A 43 -12.54 -10.34 -13.57
CA ASN A 43 -11.34 -10.04 -14.33
C ASN A 43 -10.76 -11.30 -15.02
N VAL A 44 -11.62 -12.03 -15.75
CA VAL A 44 -11.24 -13.27 -16.46
C VAL A 44 -11.88 -13.38 -17.83
N TYR A 45 -11.16 -13.99 -18.76
CA TYR A 45 -11.71 -14.43 -20.04
C TYR A 45 -12.39 -15.79 -19.91
N ARG A 46 -13.50 -15.97 -20.63
CA ARG A 46 -14.29 -17.20 -20.62
C ARG A 46 -14.70 -17.61 -22.02
N ILE A 47 -14.68 -18.92 -22.27
CA ILE A 47 -15.22 -19.54 -23.47
C ILE A 47 -16.60 -20.07 -23.11
N ILE A 48 -17.63 -19.58 -23.80
CA ILE A 48 -19.02 -19.95 -23.58
C ILE A 48 -19.62 -20.43 -24.89
N SER A 49 -20.33 -21.56 -24.83
CA SER A 49 -21.13 -22.08 -25.94
C SER A 49 -22.42 -22.70 -25.42
N LEU A 50 -23.50 -22.44 -26.12
CA LEU A 50 -24.85 -22.93 -25.80
C LEU A 50 -25.34 -23.85 -26.93
N ASP A 51 -26.00 -24.95 -26.56
CA ASP A 51 -26.83 -25.76 -27.46
C ASP A 51 -28.28 -25.64 -27.00
N GLY A 52 -29.09 -24.88 -27.75
CA GLY A 52 -30.38 -24.40 -27.28
C GLY A 52 -30.24 -23.51 -26.03
N SER A 53 -30.92 -23.88 -24.94
CA SER A 53 -30.84 -23.19 -23.64
C SER A 53 -29.76 -23.77 -22.70
N LYS A 54 -29.07 -24.84 -23.10
CA LYS A 54 -28.09 -25.53 -22.25
C LYS A 54 -26.67 -25.05 -22.54
N ALA A 55 -25.95 -24.63 -21.50
CA ALA A 55 -24.53 -24.38 -21.62
C ALA A 55 -23.75 -25.70 -21.79
N ILE A 56 -23.03 -25.80 -22.91
CA ILE A 56 -22.21 -26.96 -23.26
C ILE A 56 -20.71 -26.68 -23.14
N ILE A 57 -20.32 -25.40 -23.15
CA ILE A 57 -18.99 -24.93 -22.75
C ILE A 57 -19.19 -23.76 -21.79
N ASN A 58 -18.48 -23.82 -20.67
CA ASN A 58 -18.34 -22.71 -19.73
C ASN A 58 -16.95 -22.78 -19.08
N SER A 59 -15.94 -22.51 -19.89
CA SER A 59 -14.53 -22.65 -19.50
C SER A 59 -13.98 -21.28 -19.12
N THR A 60 -13.25 -21.19 -18.01
CA THR A 60 -12.47 -19.99 -17.66
C THR A 60 -11.06 -20.16 -18.19
N ILE A 61 -10.56 -19.18 -18.96
CA ILE A 61 -9.20 -19.24 -19.52
C ILE A 61 -8.21 -18.88 -18.41
N THR A 62 -7.43 -19.87 -17.97
CA THR A 62 -6.37 -19.68 -16.97
C THR A 62 -5.01 -19.47 -17.65
N PRO A 63 -4.03 -18.81 -17.01
CA PRO A 63 -2.70 -18.59 -17.60
C PRO A 63 -1.99 -19.87 -18.06
N ASN A 64 -2.21 -21.00 -17.37
CA ASN A 64 -1.62 -22.30 -17.69
C ASN A 64 -2.47 -23.14 -18.65
N MET A 65 -3.58 -22.61 -19.16
CA MET A 65 -4.44 -23.31 -20.12
C MET A 65 -3.81 -23.22 -21.51
N THR A 66 -3.65 -24.38 -22.16
CA THR A 66 -3.03 -24.47 -23.49
C THR A 66 -4.01 -25.04 -24.51
N PHE A 67 -4.30 -24.25 -25.53
CA PHE A 67 -5.03 -24.73 -26.71
C PHE A 67 -4.07 -25.41 -27.68
N THR A 68 -4.27 -26.71 -27.86
CA THR A 68 -3.42 -27.55 -28.70
C THR A 68 -4.14 -27.87 -30.01
N LYS A 69 -3.53 -27.48 -31.13
CA LYS A 69 -3.97 -27.91 -32.47
C LYS A 69 -3.56 -29.36 -32.70
N THR A 70 -4.52 -30.26 -32.88
CA THR A 70 -4.24 -31.68 -33.15
C THR A 70 -4.56 -32.09 -34.59
N SER A 71 -5.24 -31.25 -35.36
CA SER A 71 -5.34 -31.40 -36.82
C SER A 71 -5.52 -30.04 -37.51
N GLN A 72 -5.63 -30.03 -38.85
CA GLN A 72 -5.81 -28.79 -39.63
C GLN A 72 -7.05 -27.99 -39.23
N LYS A 73 -8.10 -28.67 -38.73
CA LYS A 73 -9.39 -28.05 -38.40
C LYS A 73 -9.89 -28.41 -36.99
N PHE A 74 -9.02 -28.97 -36.15
CA PHE A 74 -9.39 -29.38 -34.80
C PHE A 74 -8.35 -28.92 -33.78
N GLY A 75 -8.83 -28.37 -32.67
CA GLY A 75 -8.01 -28.06 -31.50
C GLY A 75 -8.74 -28.39 -30.21
N GLN A 76 -7.98 -28.47 -29.13
CA GLN A 76 -8.47 -28.90 -27.82
C GLN A 76 -7.77 -28.16 -26.68
N TRP A 77 -8.42 -28.11 -25.53
CA TRP A 77 -7.81 -27.66 -24.27
C TRP A 77 -8.36 -28.46 -23.09
N ALA A 78 -7.54 -28.58 -22.04
CA ALA A 78 -7.98 -29.16 -20.78
C ALA A 78 -8.47 -28.06 -19.84
N ASP A 79 -9.66 -28.25 -19.26
CA ASP A 79 -10.19 -27.40 -18.20
C ASP A 79 -10.16 -28.19 -16.88
N SER A 80 -9.20 -27.86 -16.02
CA SER A 80 -9.02 -28.51 -14.72
C SER A 80 -10.20 -28.24 -13.77
N ARG A 81 -10.85 -27.08 -13.89
CA ARG A 81 -11.98 -26.69 -13.04
C ARG A 81 -13.23 -27.49 -13.42
N ALA A 82 -13.47 -27.68 -14.71
CA ALA A 82 -14.56 -28.52 -15.22
C ALA A 82 -14.20 -30.02 -15.25
N ASN A 83 -12.95 -30.38 -14.92
CA ASN A 83 -12.41 -31.74 -14.97
C ASN A 83 -12.69 -32.47 -16.31
N THR A 84 -12.57 -31.73 -17.41
CA THR A 84 -12.86 -32.22 -18.76
C THR A 84 -11.89 -31.64 -19.78
N VAL A 85 -11.83 -32.25 -20.95
CA VAL A 85 -11.07 -31.75 -22.10
C VAL A 85 -12.07 -31.43 -23.19
N TYR A 86 -12.08 -30.17 -23.63
CA TYR A 86 -12.94 -29.71 -24.72
C TYR A 86 -12.19 -29.79 -26.04
N GLY A 87 -12.94 -30.07 -27.10
CA GLY A 87 -12.44 -30.09 -28.48
C GLY A 87 -13.37 -29.33 -29.40
N LEU A 88 -12.79 -28.58 -30.34
CA LEU A 88 -13.53 -27.79 -31.32
C LEU A 88 -13.13 -28.20 -32.74
N GLY A 89 -14.12 -28.65 -33.51
CA GLY A 89 -14.00 -28.93 -34.93
C GLY A 89 -14.53 -27.78 -35.79
N PHE A 90 -13.65 -27.12 -36.53
CA PHE A 90 -13.96 -25.95 -37.35
C PHE A 90 -14.22 -26.31 -38.81
N SER A 91 -14.92 -25.42 -39.53
CA SER A 91 -15.15 -25.57 -40.98
C SER A 91 -13.91 -25.23 -41.81
N SER A 92 -13.01 -24.38 -41.31
CA SER A 92 -11.79 -23.94 -41.99
C SER A 92 -10.59 -23.84 -41.06
N GLU A 93 -9.38 -23.93 -41.62
CA GLU A 93 -8.13 -23.71 -40.88
C GLU A 93 -8.01 -22.26 -40.38
N HIS A 94 -8.50 -21.29 -41.16
CA HIS A 94 -8.45 -19.88 -40.80
C HIS A 94 -9.17 -19.61 -39.47
N HIS A 95 -10.32 -20.23 -39.23
CA HIS A 95 -11.05 -20.09 -37.97
C HIS A 95 -10.27 -20.66 -36.78
N LEU A 96 -9.58 -21.79 -36.97
CA LEU A 96 -8.74 -22.39 -35.95
C LEU A 96 -7.54 -21.50 -35.62
N SER A 97 -6.85 -20.98 -36.64
CA SER A 97 -5.71 -20.08 -36.44
C SER A 97 -6.12 -18.80 -35.69
N LYS A 98 -7.29 -18.24 -35.98
CA LYS A 98 -7.78 -17.04 -35.28
C LYS A 98 -8.09 -17.30 -33.80
N VAL A 99 -8.62 -18.48 -33.49
CA VAL A 99 -8.88 -18.91 -32.10
C VAL A 99 -7.57 -19.05 -31.33
N THR A 100 -6.56 -19.70 -31.90
CA THR A 100 -5.24 -19.87 -31.26
C THR A 100 -4.58 -18.52 -30.93
N GLU A 101 -4.67 -17.55 -31.84
CA GLU A 101 -4.14 -16.20 -31.62
C GLU A 101 -4.85 -15.50 -30.45
N LEU A 102 -6.19 -15.54 -30.43
CA LEU A 102 -7.00 -14.90 -29.39
C LEU A 102 -6.76 -15.52 -28.01
N GLU A 103 -6.60 -16.84 -27.92
CA GLU A 103 -6.30 -17.50 -26.65
C GLU A 103 -4.95 -17.06 -26.09
N CYS A 104 -3.91 -17.00 -26.93
CA CYS A 104 -2.59 -16.51 -26.55
C CYS A 104 -2.64 -15.09 -25.96
N VAL A 105 -3.37 -14.19 -26.62
CA VAL A 105 -3.54 -12.80 -26.15
C VAL A 105 -4.33 -12.74 -24.85
N SER A 106 -5.42 -13.50 -24.73
CA SER A 106 -6.27 -13.48 -23.54
C SER A 106 -5.58 -14.01 -22.27
N SER A 107 -4.76 -15.05 -22.40
CA SER A 107 -3.97 -15.59 -21.28
C SER A 107 -2.91 -14.60 -20.80
N GLN A 108 -2.28 -13.86 -21.71
CA GLN A 108 -1.30 -12.82 -21.37
C GLN A 108 -1.96 -11.58 -20.75
N ALA A 109 -3.12 -11.16 -21.28
CA ALA A 109 -3.85 -9.98 -20.80
C ALA A 109 -4.26 -10.09 -19.32
N ASN A 110 -4.70 -11.28 -18.88
CA ASN A 110 -5.01 -11.52 -17.47
C ASN A 110 -3.78 -11.32 -16.57
N ALA A 111 -2.62 -11.88 -16.96
CA ALA A 111 -1.39 -11.73 -16.19
C ALA A 111 -0.94 -10.27 -16.10
N VAL A 112 -1.01 -9.53 -17.22
CA VAL A 112 -0.68 -8.10 -17.26
C VAL A 112 -1.63 -7.28 -16.39
N HIS A 113 -2.93 -7.58 -16.41
CA HIS A 113 -3.88 -6.83 -15.59
C HIS A 113 -3.65 -7.06 -14.10
N THR A 114 -3.38 -8.29 -13.67
CA THR A 114 -3.03 -8.60 -12.27
C THR A 114 -1.78 -7.85 -11.84
N HIS A 115 -0.70 -7.92 -12.62
CA HIS A 115 0.55 -7.20 -12.31
C HIS A 115 0.34 -5.68 -12.26
N LYS A 116 -0.49 -5.12 -13.15
CA LYS A 116 -0.82 -3.69 -13.13
C LYS A 116 -1.54 -3.29 -11.83
N THR A 117 -2.47 -4.12 -11.35
CA THR A 117 -3.17 -3.86 -10.10
C THR A 117 -2.24 -3.91 -8.89
N GLU A 118 -1.35 -4.91 -8.84
CA GLU A 118 -0.33 -5.04 -7.78
C GLU A 118 0.63 -3.84 -7.80
N LEU A 119 1.06 -3.40 -8.98
CA LEU A 119 1.94 -2.24 -9.14
C LEU A 119 1.26 -0.95 -8.66
N ASN A 120 -0.01 -0.75 -9.02
CA ASN A 120 -0.78 0.41 -8.56
C ASN A 120 -0.93 0.42 -7.03
N GLN A 121 -1.19 -0.74 -6.42
CA GLN A 121 -1.25 -0.87 -4.96
C GLN A 121 0.09 -0.50 -4.32
N THR A 122 1.20 -0.99 -4.88
CA THR A 122 2.55 -0.70 -4.39
C THR A 122 2.88 0.80 -4.51
N ILE A 123 2.47 1.44 -5.61
CA ILE A 123 2.65 2.89 -5.80
C ILE A 123 1.93 3.66 -4.71
N GLN A 124 0.68 3.30 -4.41
CA GLN A 124 -0.09 3.97 -3.35
C GLN A 124 0.58 3.82 -1.98
N GLU A 125 1.06 2.63 -1.63
CA GLU A 125 1.78 2.39 -0.37
C GLU A 125 3.09 3.18 -0.28
N LEU A 126 3.81 3.32 -1.39
CA LEU A 126 5.03 4.13 -1.45
C LEU A 126 4.73 5.63 -1.31
N GLU A 127 3.66 6.13 -1.94
CA GLU A 127 3.21 7.52 -1.81
C GLU A 127 2.83 7.86 -0.35
N GLU A 128 2.08 6.97 0.30
CA GLU A 128 1.73 7.13 1.72
C GLU A 128 2.98 7.12 2.62
N THR A 129 3.93 6.21 2.36
CA THR A 129 5.19 6.13 3.11
C THR A 129 6.05 7.38 2.93
N LEU A 130 6.12 7.94 1.71
CA LEU A 130 6.86 9.16 1.44
C LEU A 130 6.26 10.35 2.19
N LYS A 131 4.93 10.46 2.20
CA LYS A 131 4.24 11.55 2.92
C LYS A 131 4.54 11.52 4.42
N VAL A 132 4.47 10.34 5.05
CA VAL A 132 4.80 10.20 6.48
C VAL A 132 6.25 10.60 6.75
N LYS A 133 7.19 10.22 5.87
CA LYS A 133 8.60 10.62 6.02
C LYS A 133 8.83 12.12 5.90
N GLU A 134 8.08 12.82 5.06
CA GLU A 134 8.16 14.28 4.96
C GLU A 134 7.64 14.95 6.23
N GLU A 135 6.49 14.49 6.76
CA GLU A 135 5.92 14.97 8.02
C GLU A 135 6.87 14.72 9.21
N ASP A 136 7.45 13.52 9.32
CA ASP A 136 8.42 13.18 10.37
C ASP A 136 9.65 14.11 10.32
N ARG A 137 10.13 14.42 9.12
CA ARG A 137 11.29 15.31 8.93
C ARG A 137 10.99 16.74 9.38
N GLU A 138 9.79 17.24 9.11
CA GLU A 138 9.37 18.57 9.58
C GLU A 138 9.28 18.62 11.11
N VAL A 139 8.69 17.60 11.73
CA VAL A 139 8.62 17.47 13.19
C VAL A 139 10.01 17.40 13.81
N GLU A 140 10.94 16.67 13.20
CA GLU A 140 12.31 16.55 13.70
C GLU A 140 13.07 17.90 13.67
N ILE A 141 12.89 18.70 12.62
CA ILE A 141 13.45 20.05 12.54
C ILE A 141 12.83 20.93 13.62
N ARG A 142 11.51 20.87 13.79
CA ARG A 142 10.81 21.69 14.79
C ARG A 142 11.25 21.36 16.21
N ASN A 143 11.48 20.08 16.51
CA ASN A 143 11.98 19.65 17.82
C ASN A 143 13.40 20.17 18.08
N LYS A 144 14.31 20.11 17.09
CA LYS A 144 15.68 20.67 17.23
C LYS A 144 15.66 22.16 17.51
N ASP A 145 14.77 22.91 16.85
CA ASP A 145 14.58 24.34 17.10
C ASP A 145 14.09 24.61 18.54
N LEU A 146 13.11 23.83 19.01
CA LEU A 146 12.59 23.94 20.37
C LEU A 146 13.63 23.59 21.44
N GLU A 147 14.43 22.55 21.21
CA GLU A 147 15.56 22.17 22.08
C GLU A 147 16.60 23.31 22.16
N GLY A 148 16.91 23.94 21.03
CA GLY A 148 17.79 25.11 20.99
C GLY A 148 17.25 26.30 21.77
N GLN A 149 15.95 26.59 21.65
CA GLN A 149 15.29 27.65 22.42
C GLN A 149 15.26 27.37 23.92
N LEU A 150 15.02 26.12 24.33
CA LEU A 150 15.06 25.72 25.73
C LEU A 150 16.46 25.93 26.31
N SER A 151 17.50 25.54 25.59
CA SER A 151 18.88 25.74 26.04
C SER A 151 19.25 27.21 26.24
N ASP A 152 18.82 28.12 25.33
CA ASP A 152 19.05 29.57 25.49
C ASP A 152 18.31 30.12 26.72
N LEU A 153 17.05 29.72 26.92
CA LEU A 153 16.25 30.14 28.08
C LEU A 153 16.85 29.65 29.40
N GLU A 154 17.31 28.41 29.45
CA GLU A 154 18.00 27.83 30.62
C GLU A 154 19.26 28.62 30.95
N GLN A 155 20.10 28.94 29.96
CA GLN A 155 21.32 29.73 30.16
C GLN A 155 20.99 31.15 30.66
N ARG A 156 19.96 31.79 30.11
CA ARG A 156 19.53 33.13 30.53
C ARG A 156 18.98 33.12 31.96
N LEU A 157 18.22 32.09 32.32
CA LEU A 157 17.69 31.91 33.67
C LEU A 157 18.83 31.71 34.67
N GLU A 158 19.80 30.85 34.36
CA GLU A 158 20.98 30.61 35.20
C GLU A 158 21.79 31.90 35.40
N LYS A 159 22.03 32.65 34.32
CA LYS A 159 22.71 33.95 34.41
C LYS A 159 21.97 34.93 35.33
N SER A 160 20.65 35.03 35.19
CA SER A 160 19.82 35.89 36.04
C SER A 160 19.86 35.45 37.51
N GLN A 161 19.88 34.15 37.79
CA GLN A 161 19.98 33.61 39.15
C GLN A 161 21.33 33.95 39.78
N ASN A 162 22.42 33.78 39.02
CA ASN A 162 23.77 34.13 39.47
C ASN A 162 23.91 35.63 39.78
N GLU A 163 23.36 36.50 38.94
CA GLU A 163 23.34 37.94 39.18
C GLU A 163 22.53 38.30 40.44
N GLN A 164 21.37 37.68 40.64
CA GLN A 164 20.54 37.89 41.84
C GLN A 164 21.26 37.41 43.11
N GLU A 165 21.95 36.28 43.04
CA GLU A 165 22.73 35.76 44.17
C GLU A 165 23.93 36.65 44.50
N ALA A 166 24.64 37.15 43.50
CA ALA A 166 25.72 38.11 43.69
C ALA A 166 25.23 39.40 44.37
N PHE A 167 24.08 39.93 43.93
CA PHE A 167 23.46 41.10 44.55
C PHE A 167 23.05 40.82 46.00
N ARG A 168 22.45 39.66 46.27
CA ARG A 168 22.08 39.23 47.64
C ARG A 168 23.31 39.13 48.55
N ASN A 169 24.41 38.58 48.05
CA ASN A 169 25.66 38.48 48.80
C ASN A 169 26.23 39.87 49.11
N ASN A 170 26.22 40.78 48.14
CA ASN A 170 26.66 42.16 48.36
C ASN A 170 25.83 42.88 49.44
N LEU A 171 24.49 42.70 49.42
CA LEU A 171 23.63 43.25 50.46
C LEU A 171 23.94 42.68 51.84
N LYS A 172 24.21 41.37 51.93
CA LYS A 172 24.59 40.72 53.19
C LYS A 172 25.88 41.33 53.75
N THR A 173 26.90 41.51 52.91
CA THR A 173 28.15 42.16 53.32
C THR A 173 27.93 43.60 53.79
N LEU A 174 27.08 44.37 53.10
CA LEU A 174 26.76 45.74 53.51
C LEU A 174 26.03 45.79 54.86
N LEU A 175 25.12 44.85 55.11
CA LEU A 175 24.44 44.72 56.41
C LEU A 175 25.44 44.43 57.54
N GLU A 176 26.37 43.49 57.32
CA GLU A 176 27.43 43.18 58.30
C GLU A 176 28.30 44.41 58.63
N ILE A 177 28.63 45.24 57.63
CA ILE A 177 29.37 46.49 57.83
C ILE A 177 28.53 47.50 58.64
N LEU A 178 27.24 47.64 58.34
CA LEU A 178 26.35 48.56 59.06
C LEU A 178 26.19 48.15 60.52
N ASP A 179 26.02 46.87 60.81
CA ASP A 179 25.92 46.35 62.18
C ASP A 179 27.18 46.67 62.99
N GLY A 180 28.37 46.53 62.39
CA GLY A 180 29.64 46.94 63.02
C GLY A 180 29.69 48.43 63.33
N LYS A 181 29.28 49.29 62.40
CA LYS A 181 29.23 50.75 62.63
C LYS A 181 28.22 51.15 63.70
N ILE A 182 27.07 50.49 63.75
CA ILE A 182 26.07 50.72 64.80
C ILE A 182 26.66 50.36 66.16
N PHE A 183 27.41 49.26 66.26
CA PHE A 183 28.10 48.87 67.48
C PHE A 183 29.13 49.93 67.92
N GLU A 184 30.01 50.39 67.02
CA GLU A 184 31.00 51.43 67.31
C GLU A 184 30.35 52.74 67.78
N LEU A 185 29.30 53.21 67.09
CA LEU A 185 28.56 54.40 67.49
C LEU A 185 27.88 54.24 68.85
N THR A 186 27.39 53.04 69.16
CA THR A 186 26.78 52.72 70.46
C THR A 186 27.82 52.79 71.57
N GLU A 187 29.01 52.22 71.36
CA GLU A 187 30.11 52.28 72.32
C GLU A 187 30.60 53.73 72.55
N LEU A 188 30.71 54.50 71.46
CA LEU A 188 31.13 55.91 71.52
C LEU A 188 30.11 56.76 72.29
N ARG A 189 28.81 56.54 72.06
CA ARG A 189 27.72 57.15 72.84
C ARG A 189 27.82 56.81 74.33
N ASP A 190 28.03 55.55 74.67
CA ASP A 190 28.08 55.10 76.07
C ASP A 190 29.33 55.66 76.79
N ASN A 191 30.46 55.77 76.09
CA ASN A 191 31.66 56.42 76.62
C ASN A 191 31.46 57.91 76.88
N LEU A 192 30.79 58.62 75.96
CA LEU A 192 30.42 60.03 76.16
C LEU A 192 29.47 60.21 77.35
N ALA A 193 28.48 59.32 77.52
CA ALA A 193 27.57 59.35 78.67
C ALA A 193 28.30 59.20 80.00
N LYS A 194 29.25 58.25 80.11
CA LYS A 194 30.09 58.07 81.31
C LYS A 194 30.92 59.30 81.65
N LEU A 195 31.43 60.02 80.65
CA LEU A 195 32.19 61.26 80.87
C LEU A 195 31.30 62.38 81.42
N LEU A 196 30.06 62.48 80.96
CA LEU A 196 29.08 63.46 81.45
C LEU A 196 28.57 63.15 82.86
N GLU A 197 28.46 61.87 83.25
CA GLU A 197 28.11 61.48 84.62
C GLU A 197 29.24 61.76 85.63
N CYS A 198 30.48 61.97 85.16
CA CYS A 198 31.65 62.26 85.99
C CYS A 198 31.97 63.76 86.15
N SER A 199 31.17 64.66 85.54
CA SER A 199 31.31 66.13 85.66
C SER A 199 30.25 66.73 86.57
#